data_AF-A0A329UW10-F1
#
_entry.id   AF-A0A329UW10-F1
#
_cell.length_a   1.000
_cell.length_b   1.000
_cell.length_c   1.000
_cell.angle_alpha   90.00
_cell.angle_beta   90.00
_cell.angle_gamma   90.00
#
_symmetry.space_group_name_H-M   'P 1'
#
loop_
_entity.id
_entity.type
_entity.pdbx_description
1 polymer ?
#
loop_
_entity_poly.entity_id
_entity_poly.type
_entity_poly.pdbx_seq_one_letter_code
_entity_poly.pdbx_strand_id
1 'polypeptide(L)'
;MTPEMQMAMMHEINQQCLEKDDLLALDVDCMVLWTLHRHLGFGVKRLHDFYLAMAAEHRRMREFYEMDDLYPERLKLKELGADVEQWQKEVLANEPKTLGKR
;
A
#
# COMPACT_ATOMS: atom_id res chain seq x y z
N MET A 1 7.70 33.43 -13.86
CA MET A 1 7.14 32.13 -14.31
C MET A 1 5.79 32.44 -14.96
N THR A 2 5.53 31.99 -16.19
CA THR A 2 4.21 32.23 -16.83
C THR A 2 3.18 31.23 -16.29
N PRO A 3 1.87 31.52 -16.41
CA PRO A 3 0.82 30.56 -16.03
C PRO A 3 0.96 29.20 -16.75
N GLU A 4 1.39 29.22 -18.01
CA GLU A 4 1.66 28.00 -18.80
C GLU A 4 2.82 27.19 -18.24
N MET A 5 3.91 27.86 -17.84
CA MET A 5 5.04 27.20 -17.17
C MET A 5 4.64 26.60 -15.81
N GLN A 6 3.75 27.28 -15.06
CA GLN A 6 3.24 26.76 -13.79
C GLN A 6 2.37 25.51 -13.98
N MET A 7 1.50 25.50 -14.99
CA MET A 7 0.68 24.34 -15.32
C MET A 7 1.51 23.14 -15.79
N ALA A 8 2.49 23.38 -16.67
CA ALA A 8 3.39 22.32 -17.14
C ALA A 8 4.23 21.73 -15.99
N MET A 9 4.71 22.59 -15.08
CA MET A 9 5.45 22.14 -13.89
C MET A 9 4.57 21.34 -12.93
N MET A 10 3.33 21.77 -12.68
CA MET A 10 2.40 21.03 -11.84
C MET A 10 2.03 19.67 -12.45
N HIS A 11 1.84 19.63 -13.78
CA HIS A 11 1.59 18.39 -14.49
C HIS A 11 2.75 17.40 -14.34
N GLU A 12 3.99 17.87 -14.50
CA GLU A 12 5.20 17.07 -14.32
C GLU A 12 5.35 16.54 -12.88
N ILE A 13 5.09 17.38 -11.87
CA ILE A 13 5.08 16.95 -10.45
C ILE A 13 4.06 15.84 -10.23
N ASN A 14 2.84 15.99 -10.77
CA ASN A 14 1.81 14.98 -10.65
C ASN A 14 2.20 13.66 -11.34
N GLN A 15 2.82 13.71 -12.52
CA GLN A 15 3.32 12.51 -13.19
C GLN A 15 4.38 11.79 -12.34
N GLN A 16 5.34 12.54 -11.80
CA GLN A 16 6.37 11.97 -10.92
C GLN A 16 5.79 11.36 -9.63
N CYS A 17 4.71 11.93 -9.09
CA CYS A 17 3.98 11.34 -7.97
C CYS A 17 3.34 10.01 -8.37
N LEU A 18 2.62 9.97 -9.51
CA LEU A 18 1.97 8.74 -9.99
C LEU A 18 2.97 7.61 -10.26
N GLU A 19 4.10 7.92 -10.91
CA GLU A 19 5.15 6.94 -11.17
C GLU A 19 5.75 6.37 -9.88
N LYS A 20 5.98 7.23 -8.87
CA LYS A 20 6.49 6.80 -7.57
C LYS A 20 5.46 5.99 -6.79
N ASP A 21 4.18 6.32 -6.92
CA ASP A 21 3.10 5.57 -6.28
C ASP A 21 2.98 4.17 -6.88
N ASP A 22 3.09 4.02 -8.21
CA ASP A 22 3.07 2.72 -8.89
C ASP A 22 4.26 1.84 -8.49
N LEU A 23 5.46 2.42 -8.39
CA LEU A 23 6.66 1.72 -7.91
C LEU A 23 6.53 1.31 -6.44
N LEU A 24 6.05 2.21 -5.59
CA LEU A 24 5.82 1.92 -4.18
C LEU A 24 4.80 0.78 -4.02
N ALA A 25 3.71 0.79 -4.78
CA ALA A 25 2.72 -0.28 -4.76
C ALA A 25 3.34 -1.63 -5.13
N LEU A 26 4.17 -1.68 -6.19
CA LEU A 26 4.85 -2.90 -6.60
C LEU A 26 5.81 -3.42 -5.52
N ASP A 27 6.58 -2.53 -4.88
CA ASP A 27 7.52 -2.90 -3.82
C ASP A 27 6.79 -3.43 -2.58
N VAL A 28 5.65 -2.82 -2.21
CA VAL A 28 4.77 -3.30 -1.13
C VAL A 28 4.20 -4.68 -1.46
N ASP A 29 3.69 -4.89 -2.67
CA ASP A 29 3.17 -6.18 -3.11
C ASP A 29 4.25 -7.28 -3.06
N CYS A 30 5.47 -6.96 -3.51
CA CYS A 30 6.62 -7.87 -3.41
C CYS A 30 6.94 -8.23 -1.96
N MET A 31 6.91 -7.24 -1.05
CA MET A 31 7.13 -7.46 0.38
C MET A 31 6.07 -8.37 1.00
N VAL A 32 4.80 -8.19 0.66
CA VAL A 32 3.70 -9.06 1.12
C VAL A 32 3.91 -10.50 0.61
N LEU A 33 4.14 -10.68 -0.69
CA LEU A 33 4.35 -12.00 -1.29
C LEU A 33 5.57 -12.72 -0.71
N TRP A 34 6.67 -12.00 -0.50
CA TRP A 34 7.86 -12.56 0.12
C TRP A 34 7.63 -12.98 1.58
N THR A 35 6.83 -12.21 2.32
CA THR A 35 6.44 -12.53 3.70
C THR A 35 5.59 -13.81 3.74
N LEU A 36 4.62 -13.96 2.85
CA LEU A 36 3.82 -15.18 2.70
C LEU A 36 4.69 -16.40 2.35
N HIS A 37 5.67 -16.23 1.46
CA HIS A 37 6.63 -17.28 1.15
C HIS A 37 7.45 -17.69 2.37
N ARG A 38 8.12 -16.73 3.03
CA ARG A 38 9.05 -17.00 4.13
C ARG A 38 8.38 -17.55 5.38
N HIS A 39 7.22 -17.01 5.75
CA HIS A 39 6.60 -17.32 7.03
C HIS A 39 5.46 -18.33 6.93
N LEU A 40 4.81 -18.44 5.77
CA LEU A 40 3.68 -19.36 5.54
C LEU A 40 3.97 -20.44 4.49
N GLY A 41 5.16 -20.46 3.89
CA GLY A 41 5.59 -21.52 2.97
C GLY A 41 4.87 -21.52 1.62
N PHE A 42 4.32 -20.37 1.18
CA PHE A 42 3.62 -20.29 -0.10
C PHE A 42 4.59 -20.50 -1.26
N GLY A 43 4.34 -21.52 -2.10
CA GLY A 43 5.02 -21.71 -3.37
C GLY A 43 4.46 -20.80 -4.47
N VAL A 44 5.17 -20.71 -5.61
CA VAL A 44 4.88 -19.78 -6.72
C VAL A 44 3.40 -19.78 -7.16
N LYS A 45 2.79 -20.96 -7.30
CA LYS A 45 1.36 -21.05 -7.68
C LYS A 45 0.45 -20.33 -6.68
N ARG A 46 0.63 -20.58 -5.38
CA ARG A 46 -0.20 -19.98 -4.32
C ARG A 46 0.05 -18.47 -4.20
N LEU A 47 1.30 -18.03 -4.42
CA LEU A 47 1.63 -16.60 -4.46
C LEU A 47 0.93 -15.90 -5.62
N HIS A 48 0.96 -16.51 -6.82
CA HIS A 48 0.27 -15.98 -7.98
C HIS A 48 -1.24 -15.93 -7.79
N ASP A 49 -1.85 -17.01 -7.29
CA ASP A 49 -3.29 -17.06 -7.01
C ASP A 49 -3.69 -15.98 -5.98
N PHE A 50 -2.88 -15.79 -4.93
CA PHE A 50 -3.09 -14.72 -3.95
C PHE A 50 -2.93 -13.33 -4.57
N TYR A 51 -1.90 -13.11 -5.40
CA TYR A 51 -1.64 -11.83 -6.04
C TYR A 51 -2.81 -11.42 -6.95
N LEU A 52 -3.36 -12.34 -7.73
CA LEU A 52 -4.53 -12.07 -8.57
C LEU A 52 -5.77 -11.68 -7.74
N ALA A 53 -5.99 -12.33 -6.60
CA ALA A 53 -7.07 -11.98 -5.69
C ALA A 53 -6.86 -10.58 -5.07
N MET A 54 -5.66 -10.29 -4.58
CA MET A 54 -5.31 -8.98 -4.02
C MET A 54 -5.44 -7.85 -5.05
N ALA A 55 -4.97 -8.07 -6.28
CA ALA A 55 -5.11 -7.12 -7.37
C ALA A 55 -6.57 -6.87 -7.77
N ALA A 56 -7.45 -7.86 -7.63
CA ALA A 56 -8.89 -7.68 -7.83
C ALA A 56 -9.50 -6.78 -6.74
N GLU A 57 -9.14 -6.98 -5.47
CA GLU A 57 -9.57 -6.09 -4.39
C GLU A 57 -9.00 -4.67 -4.54
N HIS A 58 -7.74 -4.49 -4.96
CA HIS A 58 -7.18 -3.16 -5.27
C HIS A 58 -8.00 -2.41 -6.34
N ARG A 59 -8.42 -3.09 -7.41
CA ARG A 59 -9.29 -2.50 -8.45
C ARG A 59 -10.65 -2.10 -7.90
N ARG A 60 -11.30 -2.99 -7.15
CA ARG A 60 -12.58 -2.71 -6.48
C ARG A 60 -12.46 -1.50 -5.54
N MET A 61 -11.34 -1.38 -4.84
CA MET A 61 -11.09 -0.27 -3.94
C MET A 61 -10.95 1.07 -4.68
N ARG A 62 -10.27 1.09 -5.84
CA ARG A 62 -10.16 2.29 -6.67
C ARG A 62 -11.54 2.81 -7.09
N GLU A 63 -12.46 1.91 -7.43
CA GLU A 63 -13.86 2.26 -7.74
C GLU A 63 -14.64 2.79 -6.52
N PHE A 64 -14.34 2.31 -5.31
CA PHE A 64 -15.00 2.75 -4.08
C PHE A 64 -14.50 4.12 -3.58
N TYR A 65 -13.20 4.41 -3.70
CA TYR A 65 -12.61 5.69 -3.31
C TYR A 65 -13.05 6.89 -4.18
N GLU A 66 -13.58 6.63 -5.38
CA GLU A 66 -14.26 7.65 -6.17
C GLU A 66 -15.61 8.08 -5.53
N MET A 67 -16.12 7.35 -4.54
CA MET A 67 -17.43 7.58 -3.89
C MET A 67 -17.40 7.92 -2.39
N ASP A 68 -16.43 7.43 -1.58
CA ASP A 68 -16.32 7.70 -0.13
C ASP A 68 -14.89 7.46 0.42
N ASP A 69 -14.51 8.13 1.52
CA ASP A 69 -13.12 8.22 2.05
C ASP A 69 -12.72 7.07 3.01
N LEU A 70 -13.67 6.21 3.40
CA LEU A 70 -13.46 5.21 4.47
C LEU A 70 -13.00 3.85 3.94
N TYR A 71 -11.84 3.36 4.41
CA TYR A 71 -11.26 2.06 4.02
C TYR A 71 -12.10 0.88 4.55
N PRO A 72 -12.94 0.22 3.75
CA PRO A 72 -13.96 -0.69 4.25
C PRO A 72 -13.37 -1.99 4.82
N GLU A 73 -12.21 -2.43 4.35
CA GLU A 73 -11.55 -3.66 4.83
C GLU A 73 -10.98 -3.50 6.25
N ARG A 74 -10.62 -2.29 6.70
CA ARG A 74 -10.19 -2.08 8.10
C ARG A 74 -11.34 -2.35 9.06
N LEU A 75 -12.56 -1.93 8.69
CA LEU A 75 -13.76 -2.25 9.46
C LEU A 75 -14.03 -3.75 9.46
N LYS A 76 -14.01 -4.41 8.29
CA LYS A 76 -14.22 -5.87 8.18
C LYS A 76 -13.20 -6.66 9.01
N LEU A 77 -11.93 -6.27 9.00
CA LEU A 77 -10.89 -6.91 9.81
C LEU A 77 -11.16 -6.70 11.31
N LYS A 78 -11.56 -5.49 11.70
CA LYS A 78 -11.94 -5.19 13.08
C LYS A 78 -13.15 -6.00 13.55
N GLU A 79 -14.16 -6.18 12.70
CA GLU A 79 -15.32 -7.05 12.96
C GLU A 79 -14.91 -8.53 13.15
N LEU A 80 -13.86 -8.97 12.46
CA LEU A 80 -13.25 -10.29 12.66
C LEU A 80 -12.33 -10.39 13.90
N GLY A 81 -12.17 -9.29 14.64
CA GLY A 81 -11.29 -9.20 15.82
C GLY A 81 -9.82 -8.89 15.50
N ALA A 82 -9.49 -8.56 14.24
CA ALA A 82 -8.16 -8.15 13.82
C ALA A 82 -8.03 -6.62 13.82
N ASP A 83 -7.57 -6.04 14.94
CA ASP A 83 -7.33 -4.59 15.06
C ASP A 83 -5.94 -4.22 14.51
N VAL A 84 -5.87 -4.03 13.20
CA VAL A 84 -4.63 -3.68 12.49
C VAL A 84 -4.06 -2.33 12.94
N GLU A 85 -4.91 -1.38 13.36
CA GLU A 85 -4.45 -0.07 13.85
C GLU A 85 -3.70 -0.21 15.18
N GLN A 86 -4.18 -1.09 16.06
CA GLN A 86 -3.48 -1.43 17.28
C GLN A 86 -2.15 -2.12 16.97
N TRP A 87 -2.14 -3.14 16.10
CA TRP A 87 -0.91 -3.84 15.73
C TRP A 87 0.13 -2.90 15.10
N GLN A 88 -0.32 -1.93 14.29
CA GLN A 88 0.56 -0.91 13.73
C GLN A 88 1.23 -0.07 14.82
N LYS A 89 0.49 0.34 15.87
CA LYS A 89 1.07 1.06 17.01
C LYS A 89 2.09 0.22 17.75
N GLU A 90 1.84 -1.08 17.91
CA GLU A 90 2.77 -2.01 18.53
C GLU A 90 4.05 -2.17 17.71
N VAL A 91 3.95 -2.27 16.38
CA VAL A 91 5.10 -2.32 15.48
C VAL A 91 5.93 -1.04 15.60
N LEU A 92 5.29 0.14 15.49
CA LEU A 92 5.99 1.44 15.58
C LEU A 92 6.62 1.70 16.95
N ALA A 93 5.99 1.21 18.03
CA ALA A 93 6.57 1.30 19.37
C ALA A 93 7.82 0.41 19.54
N ASN A 94 7.88 -0.69 18.79
CA ASN A 94 8.97 -1.66 18.82
C ASN A 94 10.02 -1.45 17.73
N GLU A 95 9.83 -0.48 16.83
CA GLU A 95 10.87 -0.10 15.87
C GLU A 95 12.10 0.37 16.65
N PRO A 96 13.28 -0.23 16.39
CA PRO A 96 14.50 0.25 17.00
C PRO A 96 14.66 1.71 16.56
N LYS A 97 14.76 2.63 17.54
CA LYS A 97 15.08 4.04 17.28
C LYS A 97 16.41 4.08 16.54
N THR A 98 16.40 4.05 15.21
CA THR A 98 17.59 4.26 14.41
C THR A 98 18.04 5.67 14.73
N LEU A 99 19.19 5.72 15.39
CA LEU A 99 19.87 6.92 15.84
C LEU A 99 19.84 7.98 14.74
N GLY A 100 19.52 9.22 15.12
CA GLY A 100 20.03 10.37 14.40
C GLY A 100 21.55 10.20 14.25
N LYS A 101 22.01 10.22 12.99
CA LYS A 101 23.40 10.32 12.51
C LYS A 101 23.28 10.22 10.98
N ARG A 102 23.61 11.22 10.16
CA ARG A 102 24.32 12.49 10.30
C ARG A 102 23.77 13.47 9.27
#